data_AF-A0A1W9QQ32-F1
#
_entry.id   AF-A0A1W9QQ32-F1
#
_cell.length_a   1.000
_cell.length_b   1.000
_cell.length_c   1.000
_cell.angle_alpha   90.00
_cell.angle_beta   90.00
_cell.angle_gamma   90.00
#
_symmetry.space_group_name_H-M   'P 1'
#
loop_
_entity.id
_entity.type
_entity.pdbx_description
1 polymer ?
#
loop_
_entity_poly.entity_id
_entity_poly.type
_entity_poly.pdbx_seq_one_letter_code
_entity_poly.pdbx_strand_id
1 'polypeptide(L)'
;IGRAHFDEIKALADSLNDIEYKPIKKYDAVPLDSIFINNVIITGSKKMTPKYFRNLFDEAENSWVRLDGLEKTIRLMVGTRFFQKIDYELEPTGDGQANLIIKVKDADPGYVSAGVHYDNNYHGSILLNGTFRNVLGKRTKLLTDLVLGSNPRLQIRA
;
A
#
# COMPACT_ATOMS: atom_id res chain seq x y z
N ILE A 1 -8.17 -11.08 60.78
CA ILE A 1 -7.94 -9.98 59.80
C ILE A 1 -9.25 -9.61 59.09
N GLY A 2 -9.96 -10.52 58.42
CA GLY A 2 -11.23 -10.20 57.74
C GLY A 2 -12.35 -9.60 58.61
N ARG A 3 -12.46 -9.97 59.90
CA ARG A 3 -13.42 -9.34 60.83
C ARG A 3 -13.06 -7.91 61.23
N ALA A 4 -11.78 -7.54 61.18
CA ALA A 4 -11.31 -6.22 61.62
C ALA A 4 -11.64 -5.12 60.60
N HIS A 5 -11.83 -5.48 59.33
CA HIS A 5 -12.16 -4.56 58.23
C HIS A 5 -13.54 -4.84 57.63
N PHE A 6 -14.43 -5.48 58.40
CA PHE A 6 -15.75 -5.86 57.90
C PHE A 6 -16.55 -4.65 57.41
N ASP A 7 -16.48 -3.54 58.15
CA ASP A 7 -17.21 -2.32 57.81
C ASP A 7 -16.66 -1.64 56.55
N GLU A 8 -15.34 -1.64 56.36
CA GLU A 8 -14.69 -1.11 55.15
C GLU A 8 -15.06 -1.94 53.91
N ILE A 9 -15.04 -3.27 54.04
CA ILE A 9 -15.40 -4.19 52.96
C ILE A 9 -16.89 -4.05 52.63
N LYS A 10 -17.74 -3.88 53.64
CA LYS A 10 -19.18 -3.66 53.46
C LYS A 10 -19.45 -2.33 52.76
N ALA A 11 -18.81 -1.24 53.20
CA ALA A 11 -18.95 0.06 52.56
C ALA A 11 -18.48 0.04 51.09
N LEU A 12 -17.40 -0.68 50.78
CA LEU A 12 -16.95 -0.88 49.42
C LEU A 12 -17.96 -1.69 48.59
N ALA A 13 -18.51 -2.77 49.14
CA ALA A 13 -19.52 -3.58 48.47
C ALA A 13 -20.81 -2.78 48.20
N ASP A 14 -21.27 -2.00 49.17
CA ASP A 14 -22.43 -1.11 49.04
C ASP A 14 -22.18 -0.06 47.95
N SER A 15 -20.98 0.55 47.92
CA SER A 15 -20.60 1.50 46.86
C SER A 15 -20.52 0.85 45.48
N LEU A 16 -20.05 -0.38 45.36
CA LEU A 16 -19.97 -1.09 44.08
C LEU A 16 -21.36 -1.51 43.58
N ASN A 17 -22.28 -1.85 44.47
CA ASN A 17 -23.66 -2.18 44.13
C ASN A 17 -24.48 -0.95 43.71
N ASP A 18 -24.12 0.24 44.18
CA ASP A 18 -24.75 1.51 43.80
C ASP A 18 -24.28 2.03 42.43
N ILE A 19 -23.21 1.47 41.86
CA ILE A 19 -22.79 1.76 40.50
C ILE A 19 -23.78 1.09 39.54
N GLU A 20 -24.61 1.90 38.88
CA GLU A 20 -25.49 1.45 37.81
C GLU A 20 -24.68 0.69 36.75
N TYR A 21 -24.95 -0.61 36.60
CA TYR A 21 -24.36 -1.40 35.54
C TYR A 21 -24.79 -0.83 34.18
N LYS A 22 -23.87 -0.13 33.52
CA LYS A 22 -24.04 0.27 32.13
C LYS A 22 -23.49 -0.86 31.26
N PRO A 23 -24.34 -1.61 30.54
CA PRO A 23 -23.85 -2.65 29.65
C PRO A 23 -22.87 -2.01 28.66
N ILE A 24 -21.74 -2.68 28.44
CA ILE A 24 -20.78 -2.29 27.41
C ILE A 24 -21.56 -2.16 26.11
N LYS A 25 -21.45 -1.00 25.42
CA LYS A 25 -22.03 -0.82 24.09
C LYS A 25 -21.53 -1.95 23.20
N LYS A 26 -22.44 -2.84 22.80
CA LYS A 26 -22.13 -3.86 21.79
C LYS A 26 -21.97 -3.13 20.47
N TYR A 27 -20.76 -3.16 19.92
CA TYR A 27 -20.52 -2.73 18.55
C TYR A 27 -20.88 -3.91 17.64
N ASP A 28 -21.91 -3.74 16.82
CA ASP A 28 -22.38 -4.68 15.80
C ASP A 28 -21.89 -4.32 14.40
N ALA A 29 -20.98 -3.35 14.31
CA ALA A 29 -20.35 -2.95 13.07
C ALA A 29 -19.62 -4.13 12.42
N VAL A 30 -20.16 -4.59 11.30
CA VAL A 30 -19.50 -5.54 10.41
C VAL A 30 -18.57 -4.77 9.47
N PRO A 31 -17.39 -5.33 9.13
CA PRO A 31 -16.53 -4.75 8.11
C PRO A 31 -17.30 -4.60 6.79
N LEU A 32 -17.12 -3.45 6.13
CA LEU A 32 -17.67 -3.23 4.80
C LEU A 32 -16.99 -4.19 3.82
N ASP A 33 -17.73 -5.16 3.28
CA ASP A 33 -17.19 -6.14 2.32
C ASP A 33 -17.15 -5.56 0.91
N SER A 34 -18.22 -4.86 0.52
CA SER A 34 -18.39 -4.27 -0.79
C SER A 34 -19.06 -2.90 -0.76
N ILE A 35 -18.82 -2.12 -1.80
CA ILE A 35 -19.38 -0.78 -1.98
C ILE A 35 -19.75 -0.56 -3.44
N PHE A 36 -20.84 0.17 -3.70
CA PHE A 36 -21.19 0.58 -5.05
C PHE A 36 -20.38 1.82 -5.44
N ILE A 37 -19.60 1.70 -6.52
CA ILE A 37 -18.74 2.78 -7.02
C ILE A 37 -19.41 3.46 -8.21
N ASN A 38 -19.64 4.76 -8.11
CA ASN A 38 -20.25 5.55 -9.17
C ASN A 38 -19.25 5.93 -10.26
N ASN A 39 -18.11 6.50 -9.86
CA ASN A 39 -17.07 6.98 -10.76
C ASN A 39 -15.69 6.59 -10.23
N VAL A 40 -14.74 6.38 -11.15
CA VAL A 40 -13.32 6.19 -10.81
C VAL A 40 -12.49 7.38 -11.26
N ILE A 41 -11.92 8.11 -10.30
CA ILE A 41 -11.18 9.35 -10.53
C ILE A 41 -9.70 9.10 -10.24
N ILE A 42 -8.84 9.31 -11.24
CA ILE A 42 -7.39 9.16 -11.11
C ILE A 42 -6.71 10.53 -11.06
N THR A 43 -5.89 10.78 -10.05
CA THR A 43 -5.15 12.04 -9.90
C THR A 43 -3.65 11.82 -9.65
N GLY A 44 -2.83 12.78 -10.06
CA GLY A 44 -1.38 12.82 -9.76
C GLY A 44 -0.46 12.07 -10.74
N SER A 45 -0.99 11.27 -11.67
CA SER A 45 -0.20 10.61 -12.72
C SER A 45 0.22 11.59 -13.83
N LYS A 46 1.53 11.77 -14.05
CA LYS A 46 2.08 12.54 -15.18
C LYS A 46 2.74 11.63 -16.22
N LYS A 47 3.35 10.52 -15.80
CA LYS A 47 4.12 9.62 -16.67
C LYS A 47 3.28 8.49 -17.26
N MET A 48 2.26 8.02 -16.54
CA MET A 48 1.43 6.87 -16.97
C MET A 48 0.25 7.30 -17.84
N THR A 49 -0.20 6.44 -18.76
CA THR A 49 -1.34 6.75 -19.65
C THR A 49 -2.68 6.58 -18.94
N PRO A 50 -3.73 7.36 -19.29
CA PRO A 50 -5.09 7.10 -18.80
C PRO A 50 -5.59 5.68 -19.09
N LYS A 51 -5.18 5.10 -20.23
CA LYS A 51 -5.50 3.71 -20.61
C LYS A 51 -4.97 2.68 -19.61
N TYR A 52 -3.83 2.94 -18.95
CA TYR A 52 -3.30 2.05 -17.91
C TYR A 52 -4.31 1.87 -16.77
N PHE A 53 -4.86 2.97 -16.28
CA PHE A 53 -5.80 2.97 -15.17
C PHE A 53 -7.17 2.45 -15.60
N ARG A 54 -7.65 2.84 -16.79
CA ARG A 54 -8.89 2.31 -17.35
C ARG A 54 -8.87 0.78 -17.38
N ASN A 55 -7.81 0.18 -17.91
CA ASN A 55 -7.69 -1.27 -17.93
C ASN A 55 -7.66 -1.96 -16.54
N LEU A 56 -7.37 -1.23 -15.46
CA LEU A 56 -7.34 -1.76 -14.10
C LEU A 56 -8.66 -1.57 -13.35
N PHE A 57 -9.44 -0.55 -13.73
CA PHE A 57 -10.62 -0.11 -12.98
C PHE A 57 -11.90 -0.01 -13.84
N ASP A 58 -11.88 -0.48 -15.09
CA ASP A 58 -13.05 -0.45 -15.99
C ASP A 58 -14.26 -1.15 -15.36
N GLU A 59 -14.03 -2.31 -14.75
CA GLU A 59 -15.06 -3.11 -14.09
C GLU A 59 -15.50 -2.52 -12.74
N ALA A 60 -14.78 -1.53 -12.21
CA ALA A 60 -15.09 -0.89 -10.94
C ALA A 60 -16.01 0.33 -11.09
N GLU A 61 -16.18 0.86 -12.29
CA GLU A 61 -17.06 2.00 -12.52
C GLU A 61 -18.52 1.55 -12.68
N ASN A 62 -19.44 2.23 -12.00
CA ASN A 62 -20.88 1.92 -11.97
C ASN A 62 -21.19 0.46 -11.56
N SER A 63 -20.47 -0.06 -10.56
CA SER A 63 -20.58 -1.47 -10.14
C SER A 63 -20.34 -1.66 -8.64
N TRP A 64 -20.71 -2.85 -8.13
CA TRP A 64 -20.36 -3.29 -6.78
C TRP A 64 -18.92 -3.82 -6.77
N VAL A 65 -18.08 -3.19 -5.93
CA VAL A 65 -16.66 -3.53 -5.79
C VAL A 65 -16.42 -4.10 -4.41
N ARG A 66 -15.78 -5.27 -4.32
CA ARG A 66 -15.28 -5.80 -3.05
C ARG A 66 -14.01 -5.06 -2.64
N LEU A 67 -13.92 -4.67 -1.36
CA LEU A 67 -12.76 -3.93 -0.86
C LEU A 67 -11.48 -4.77 -0.95
N ASP A 68 -11.55 -6.09 -0.72
CA ASP A 68 -10.38 -6.98 -0.83
C ASP A 68 -9.80 -7.04 -2.26
N GLY A 69 -10.67 -7.04 -3.26
CA GLY A 69 -10.31 -6.98 -4.67
C GLY A 69 -9.67 -5.65 -5.05
N LEU A 70 -10.26 -4.53 -4.61
CA LEU A 70 -9.69 -3.19 -4.80
C LEU A 70 -8.29 -3.09 -4.18
N GLU A 71 -8.14 -3.50 -2.92
CA GLU A 71 -6.86 -3.47 -2.21
C GLU A 71 -5.81 -4.36 -2.87
N LYS A 72 -6.21 -5.54 -3.38
CA LYS A 72 -5.32 -6.41 -4.16
C LYS A 72 -4.82 -5.70 -5.42
N THR A 73 -5.70 -5.04 -6.17
CA THR A 73 -5.31 -4.28 -7.36
C THR A 73 -4.35 -3.14 -7.02
N ILE A 74 -4.62 -2.36 -5.97
CA ILE A 74 -3.72 -1.32 -5.49
C ILE A 74 -2.35 -1.90 -5.09
N ARG A 75 -2.33 -3.04 -4.38
CA ARG A 75 -1.08 -3.72 -3.98
C ARG A 75 -0.26 -4.18 -5.18
N LEU A 76 -0.90 -4.69 -6.23
CA LEU A 76 -0.24 -5.03 -7.49
C LEU A 76 0.36 -3.79 -8.17
N MET A 77 -0.35 -2.66 -8.18
CA MET A 77 0.17 -1.40 -8.71
C MET A 77 1.41 -0.93 -7.94
N VAL A 78 1.41 -1.02 -6.60
CA VAL A 78 2.59 -0.72 -5.76
C VAL A 78 3.77 -1.64 -6.16
N GLY A 79 3.51 -2.93 -6.40
CA GLY A 79 4.50 -3.91 -6.84
C GLY A 79 5.18 -3.57 -8.17
N THR A 80 4.51 -2.86 -9.08
CA THR A 80 5.13 -2.42 -10.35
C THR A 80 6.27 -1.42 -10.14
N ARG A 81 6.22 -0.69 -9.02
CA ARG A 81 7.10 0.43 -8.68
C ARG A 81 7.10 1.57 -9.71
N PHE A 82 6.06 1.69 -10.54
CA PHE A 82 5.89 2.89 -11.39
C PHE A 82 5.47 4.13 -10.58
N PHE A 83 4.96 3.90 -9.37
CA PHE A 83 4.53 4.93 -8.45
C PHE A 83 5.34 4.82 -7.15
N GLN A 84 5.71 5.96 -6.58
CA GLN A 84 6.31 6.05 -5.25
C GLN A 84 5.26 5.87 -4.15
N LYS A 85 4.05 6.38 -4.38
CA LYS A 85 2.92 6.34 -3.46
C LYS A 85 1.63 6.15 -4.24
N ILE A 86 0.73 5.35 -3.68
CA ILE A 86 -0.64 5.16 -4.16
C ILE A 86 -1.55 5.21 -2.94
N ASP A 87 -2.48 6.15 -2.93
CA ASP A 87 -3.55 6.25 -1.94
C ASP A 87 -4.90 6.08 -2.66
N TYR A 88 -5.92 5.60 -1.94
CA TYR A 88 -7.29 5.59 -2.42
C TYR A 88 -8.24 6.16 -1.36
N GLU A 89 -9.30 6.81 -1.81
CA GLU A 89 -10.36 7.37 -0.98
C GLU A 89 -11.72 6.97 -1.57
N LEU A 90 -12.66 6.64 -0.70
CA LEU A 90 -14.06 6.43 -1.04
C LEU A 90 -14.83 7.68 -0.61
N GLU A 91 -15.16 8.54 -1.57
CA GLU A 91 -15.92 9.76 -1.32
C GLU A 91 -17.42 9.43 -1.38
N PRO A 92 -18.17 9.49 -0.26
CA PRO A 92 -19.57 9.09 -0.25
C PRO A 92 -20.41 10.01 -1.14
N THR A 93 -21.25 9.41 -1.98
CA THR A 93 -22.20 10.13 -2.86
C THR A 93 -23.65 10.03 -2.36
N GLY A 94 -23.89 9.30 -1.27
CA GLY A 94 -25.21 9.00 -0.73
C GLY A 94 -25.59 7.53 -0.89
N ASP A 95 -26.55 7.05 -0.11
CA ASP A 95 -27.16 5.71 -0.21
C ASP A 95 -26.17 4.53 -0.22
N GLY A 96 -25.07 4.65 0.55
CA GLY A 96 -24.04 3.61 0.62
C GLY A 96 -23.16 3.51 -0.64
N GLN A 97 -23.22 4.50 -1.52
CA GLN A 97 -22.42 4.60 -2.74
C GLN A 97 -21.27 5.60 -2.57
N ALA A 98 -20.24 5.47 -3.40
CA ALA A 98 -19.09 6.37 -3.39
C ALA A 98 -18.46 6.60 -4.76
N ASN A 99 -17.72 7.70 -4.89
CA ASN A 99 -16.71 7.85 -5.93
C ASN A 99 -15.38 7.27 -5.42
N LEU A 100 -14.70 6.48 -6.27
CA LEU A 100 -13.37 5.96 -5.97
C LEU A 100 -12.32 6.96 -6.48
N ILE A 101 -11.60 7.60 -5.57
CA ILE A 101 -10.52 8.53 -5.90
C ILE A 101 -9.18 7.83 -5.67
N ILE A 102 -8.40 7.63 -6.73
CA ILE A 102 -7.06 7.05 -6.66
C ILE A 102 -6.03 8.16 -6.89
N LYS A 103 -5.20 8.39 -5.88
CA LYS A 103 -4.15 9.41 -5.88
C LYS A 103 -2.81 8.72 -6.04
N VAL A 104 -2.10 9.01 -7.13
CA VAL A 104 -0.77 8.43 -7.37
C VAL A 104 0.31 9.50 -7.39
N LYS A 105 1.49 9.12 -6.89
CA LYS A 105 2.72 9.89 -7.07
C LYS A 105 3.68 9.08 -7.93
N ASP A 106 4.00 9.59 -9.12
CA ASP A 106 4.94 8.92 -10.02
C ASP A 106 6.29 8.67 -9.34
N ALA A 107 6.88 7.50 -9.57
CA ALA A 107 8.22 7.18 -9.09
C ALA A 107 9.29 7.93 -9.89
N ASP A 108 10.48 8.03 -9.29
CA ASP A 108 11.68 8.48 -9.98
C ASP A 108 11.99 7.58 -11.18
N PRO A 109 12.59 8.14 -12.26
CA PRO A 109 12.85 7.41 -13.49
C PRO A 109 13.87 6.29 -13.30
N GLY A 110 14.57 6.23 -12.18
CA GLY A 110 15.51 5.15 -11.90
C GLY A 110 16.49 5.47 -10.79
N TYR A 111 17.44 4.57 -10.61
CA TYR A 111 18.59 4.77 -9.73
C TYR A 111 19.80 4.02 -10.30
N VAL A 112 20.98 4.49 -9.91
CA VAL A 112 22.26 3.82 -10.13
C VAL A 112 22.84 3.48 -8.76
N SER A 113 23.37 2.27 -8.61
CA SER A 113 24.07 1.79 -7.43
C SER A 113 25.48 1.41 -7.81
N ALA A 114 26.43 1.68 -6.92
CA ALA A 114 27.82 1.29 -7.08
C ALA A 114 28.27 0.47 -5.87
N GLY A 115 29.12 -0.51 -6.12
CA GLY A 115 29.72 -1.36 -5.08
C GLY A 115 31.13 -1.78 -5.47
N VAL A 116 31.88 -2.26 -4.49
CA VAL A 116 33.19 -2.88 -4.72
C VAL A 116 33.11 -4.34 -4.30
N HIS A 117 33.85 -5.20 -4.99
CA HIS A 117 33.90 -6.63 -4.72
C HIS A 117 35.33 -7.13 -4.82
N TYR A 118 35.73 -8.03 -3.92
CA TYR A 118 37.05 -8.66 -3.94
C TYR A 118 36.93 -10.13 -3.53
N ASP A 119 37.51 -11.02 -4.33
CA ASP A 119 37.72 -12.42 -3.97
C ASP A 119 38.96 -12.99 -4.68
N ASN A 120 39.39 -14.19 -4.28
CA ASN A 120 40.61 -14.82 -4.81
C ASN A 120 40.51 -15.24 -6.29
N ASN A 121 39.30 -15.42 -6.83
CA ASN A 121 39.07 -15.90 -8.19
C ASN A 121 38.94 -14.72 -9.17
N TYR A 122 38.28 -13.63 -8.77
CA TYR A 122 37.92 -12.48 -9.59
C TYR A 122 38.68 -11.20 -9.24
N HIS A 123 39.50 -11.23 -8.17
CA HIS A 123 40.26 -10.10 -7.64
C HIS A 123 39.36 -8.89 -7.36
N GLY A 124 39.94 -7.68 -7.32
CA GLY A 124 39.19 -6.44 -7.12
C GLY A 124 38.34 -6.07 -8.33
N SER A 125 37.09 -5.69 -8.08
CA SER A 125 36.17 -5.20 -9.09
C SER A 125 35.23 -4.11 -8.56
N ILE A 126 34.73 -3.29 -9.49
CA ILE A 126 33.69 -2.30 -9.27
C ILE A 126 32.42 -2.81 -9.94
N LEU A 127 31.31 -2.78 -9.20
CA LEU A 127 29.98 -3.16 -9.64
C LEU A 127 29.16 -1.89 -9.84
N LEU A 128 28.57 -1.71 -11.01
CA LEU A 128 27.61 -0.64 -11.30
C LEU A 128 26.29 -1.27 -11.75
N ASN A 129 25.22 -1.01 -11.01
CA ASN A 129 23.88 -1.50 -11.32
C ASN A 129 22.94 -0.32 -11.58
N GLY A 130 22.14 -0.38 -12.63
CA GLY A 130 21.19 0.64 -13.01
C GLY A 130 19.80 0.03 -13.16
N THR A 131 18.79 0.69 -12.59
CA THR A 131 17.39 0.38 -12.85
C THR A 131 16.71 1.64 -13.32
N PHE A 132 16.16 1.61 -14.53
CA PHE A 132 15.46 2.73 -15.15
C PHE A 132 14.05 2.32 -15.55
N ARG A 133 13.09 3.21 -15.42
CA ARG A 133 11.67 3.00 -15.72
C ARG A 133 11.14 4.12 -16.57
N ASN A 134 10.29 3.76 -17.53
CA ASN A 134 9.70 4.68 -18.50
C ASN A 134 10.72 5.41 -19.41
N VAL A 135 11.95 4.90 -19.55
CA VAL A 135 13.03 5.54 -20.32
C VAL A 135 13.04 5.15 -21.81
N LEU A 136 12.53 3.96 -22.16
CA LEU A 136 12.39 3.49 -23.56
C LEU A 136 10.95 3.63 -24.09
N GLY A 137 10.08 4.28 -23.31
CA GLY A 137 8.63 4.34 -23.55
C GLY A 137 7.85 4.08 -22.27
N LYS A 138 6.53 4.34 -22.27
CA LYS A 138 5.68 4.15 -21.08
C LYS A 138 5.57 2.66 -20.72
N ARG A 139 5.56 2.35 -19.41
CA ARG A 139 5.51 0.98 -18.84
C ARG A 139 6.74 0.11 -19.14
N THR A 140 7.88 0.72 -19.48
CA THR A 140 9.14 -0.01 -19.72
C THR A 140 10.03 -0.03 -18.47
N LYS A 141 10.89 -1.04 -18.35
CA LYS A 141 11.91 -1.14 -17.30
C LYS A 141 13.23 -1.64 -17.90
N LEU A 142 14.26 -0.81 -17.86
CA LEU A 142 15.62 -1.16 -18.29
C LEU A 142 16.48 -1.44 -17.06
N LEU A 143 17.15 -2.59 -17.06
CA LEU A 143 18.11 -3.02 -16.04
C LEU A 143 19.48 -3.13 -16.70
N THR A 144 20.50 -2.59 -16.06
CA THR A 144 21.89 -2.61 -16.56
C THR A 144 22.82 -3.03 -15.45
N ASP A 145 23.67 -4.02 -15.71
CA ASP A 145 24.68 -4.49 -14.77
C ASP A 145 26.05 -4.44 -15.44
N LEU A 146 26.97 -3.65 -14.90
CA LEU A 146 28.34 -3.50 -15.38
C LEU A 146 29.32 -3.88 -14.28
N VAL A 147 30.24 -4.78 -14.59
CA VAL A 147 31.34 -5.19 -13.71
C VAL A 147 32.65 -4.78 -14.37
N LEU A 148 33.45 -3.99 -13.67
CA LEU A 148 34.78 -3.53 -14.10
C LEU A 148 35.83 -4.17 -13.18
N GLY A 149 36.75 -4.97 -13.72
CA GLY A 149 37.77 -5.66 -12.95
C GLY A 149 38.53 -6.63 -13.83
N SER A 150 39.17 -7.64 -13.24
CA SER A 150 39.94 -8.65 -13.99
C SER A 150 39.11 -9.39 -15.04
N ASN A 151 37.80 -9.55 -14.82
CA ASN A 151 36.85 -10.17 -15.75
C ASN A 151 35.65 -9.23 -15.98
N PRO A 152 35.76 -8.27 -16.92
CA PRO A 152 34.71 -7.28 -17.15
C PRO A 152 33.47 -7.92 -17.79
N ARG A 153 32.28 -7.46 -17.37
CA ARG A 153 30.99 -7.97 -17.88
C ARG A 153 29.96 -6.86 -17.98
N LEU A 154 29.13 -6.91 -19.02
CA LEU A 154 27.97 -6.05 -19.21
C LEU A 154 26.73 -6.91 -19.46
N GLN A 155 25.64 -6.61 -18.76
CA GLN A 155 24.33 -7.20 -19.01
C GLN A 155 23.28 -6.08 -19.10
N ILE A 156 22.38 -6.19 -20.09
CA ILE A 156 21.26 -5.28 -20.28
C ILE A 156 19.99 -6.13 -20.41
N ARG A 157 18.92 -5.76 -19.70
CA ARG A 157 17.60 -6.40 -19.79
C ARG A 157 16.53 -5.31 -19.87
N ALA A 158 15.57 -5.42 -20.79
CA ALA A 158 14.50 -4.43 -21.01
C ALA A 158 13.11 -5.06 -20.98
#